data_AF-A0A920JJJ5-F1
#
_entry.id   AF-A0A920JJJ5-F1
#
_cell.length_a   1.000
_cell.length_b   1.000
_cell.length_c   1.000
_cell.angle_alpha   90.00
_cell.angle_beta   90.00
_cell.angle_gamma   90.00
#
_symmetry.space_group_name_H-M   'P 1'
#
loop_
_entity.id
_entity.type
_entity.pdbx_description
1 polymer ?
#
loop_
_entity_poly.entity_id
_entity_poly.type
_entity_poly.pdbx_seq_one_letter_code
_entity_poly.pdbx_strand_id
1 'polypeptide(L)'
;MQNLKNTYSELPKDFHRAINPTPVSKPKVLSLNYALANDLSIDTSDEAQLLSYFSGNPVPENASAIATAYAGHQFGNFVPQLGDGRAILIGELLMKQESSMTFN
;
A
#
# COMPACT_ATOMS: atom_id res chain seq x y z
N MET A 1 -2.51 0.50 -12.36
CA MET A 1 -2.54 1.58 -11.36
C MET A 1 -1.59 2.67 -11.83
N GLN A 2 -2.09 3.81 -12.27
CA GLN A 2 -1.27 4.91 -12.79
C GLN A 2 -1.34 6.08 -11.80
N ASN A 3 -0.27 6.87 -11.69
CA ASN A 3 -0.21 8.09 -10.89
C ASN A 3 -0.05 7.91 -9.35
N LEU A 4 0.99 7.18 -8.94
CA LEU A 4 1.42 7.09 -7.53
C LEU A 4 2.50 8.12 -7.21
N LYS A 5 2.42 8.73 -6.01
CA LYS A 5 3.55 9.39 -5.34
C LYS A 5 4.13 8.48 -4.26
N ASN A 6 5.36 8.77 -3.85
CA ASN A 6 6.08 8.03 -2.82
C ASN A 6 6.65 8.99 -1.76
N THR A 7 5.89 10.00 -1.35
CA THR A 7 6.41 11.09 -0.49
C THR A 7 6.90 10.56 0.86
N TYR A 8 6.27 9.53 1.43
CA TYR A 8 6.74 8.91 2.67
C TYR A 8 8.12 8.23 2.51
N SER A 9 8.42 7.70 1.33
CA SER A 9 9.72 7.07 1.05
C SER A 9 10.87 8.08 0.98
N GLU A 10 10.57 9.38 0.88
CA GLU A 10 11.56 10.46 0.87
C GLU A 10 11.98 10.90 2.29
N LEU A 11 11.28 10.42 3.33
CA LEU A 11 11.65 10.67 4.72
C LEU A 11 13.00 10.02 5.10
N PRO A 12 13.63 10.44 6.20
CA PRO A 12 14.82 9.76 6.71
C PRO A 12 14.58 8.25 6.91
N LYS A 13 15.64 7.45 6.73
CA LYS A 13 15.59 5.98 6.81
C LYS A 13 15.16 5.44 8.18
N ASP A 14 15.13 6.26 9.21
CA ASP A 14 14.64 5.88 10.54
C ASP A 14 13.11 5.68 10.54
N PHE A 15 12.38 6.26 9.58
CA PHE A 15 10.92 6.20 9.51
C PHE A 15 10.37 5.01 8.73
N HIS A 16 11.20 4.37 7.91
CA HIS A 16 10.76 3.29 7.03
C HIS A 16 11.90 2.41 6.54
N ARG A 17 11.54 1.26 5.99
CA ARG A 17 12.46 0.37 5.30
C ARG A 17 11.90 -0.02 3.94
N ALA A 18 12.72 0.09 2.89
CA ALA A 18 12.37 -0.45 1.58
C ALA A 18 12.21 -1.97 1.65
N ILE A 19 11.05 -2.47 1.23
CA ILE A 19 10.73 -3.89 1.22
C ILE A 19 9.66 -4.18 0.17
N ASN A 20 9.86 -5.26 -0.59
CA ASN A 20 8.88 -5.72 -1.56
C ASN A 20 7.90 -6.72 -0.90
N PRO A 21 6.64 -6.77 -1.35
CA PRO A 21 5.69 -7.82 -0.98
C PRO A 21 6.23 -9.22 -1.29
N THR A 22 5.81 -10.18 -0.48
CA THR A 22 6.05 -11.60 -0.76
C THR A 22 4.93 -12.11 -1.68
N PRO A 23 5.24 -12.59 -2.90
CA PRO A 23 4.21 -13.01 -3.85
C PRO A 23 3.38 -14.18 -3.32
N VAL A 24 2.10 -14.19 -3.71
CA VAL A 24 1.14 -15.24 -3.34
C VAL A 24 0.74 -16.08 -4.55
N SER A 25 0.50 -17.38 -4.31
CA SER A 25 0.08 -18.29 -5.36
C SER A 25 -1.44 -18.25 -5.57
N LYS A 26 -1.88 -18.16 -6.83
CA LYS A 26 -3.30 -18.27 -7.27
C LYS A 26 -4.27 -17.31 -6.51
N PRO A 27 -4.01 -15.99 -6.53
CA PRO A 27 -4.93 -15.04 -5.91
C PRO A 27 -6.30 -15.06 -6.60
N LYS A 28 -7.36 -14.77 -5.85
CA LYS A 28 -8.74 -14.69 -6.35
C LYS A 28 -9.46 -13.53 -5.67
N VAL A 29 -10.36 -12.86 -6.38
CA VAL A 29 -11.22 -11.84 -5.79
C VAL A 29 -12.29 -12.54 -4.96
N LEU A 30 -12.38 -12.21 -3.67
CA LEU A 30 -13.48 -12.64 -2.80
C LEU A 30 -14.61 -11.61 -2.76
N SER A 31 -14.24 -10.34 -2.77
CA SER A 31 -15.15 -9.20 -2.80
C SER A 31 -14.39 -7.98 -3.31
N LEU A 32 -15.10 -7.05 -3.96
CA LEU A 32 -14.56 -5.79 -4.43
C LEU A 32 -15.52 -4.65 -4.11
N ASN A 33 -14.98 -3.55 -3.61
CA ASN A 33 -15.76 -2.33 -3.39
C ASN A 33 -15.80 -1.49 -4.67
N TYR A 34 -16.80 -1.73 -5.52
CA TYR A 34 -16.96 -1.02 -6.80
C TYR A 34 -17.20 0.49 -6.63
N ALA A 35 -17.92 0.90 -5.58
CA ALA A 35 -18.18 2.31 -5.33
C ALA A 35 -16.86 3.05 -5.05
N LEU A 36 -16.03 2.50 -4.15
CA LEU A 36 -14.73 3.08 -3.84
C LEU A 36 -13.78 3.00 -5.04
N ALA A 37 -13.79 1.90 -5.80
CA ALA A 37 -12.97 1.80 -7.01
C ALA A 37 -13.32 2.90 -8.03
N ASN A 38 -14.62 3.17 -8.21
CA ASN A 38 -15.09 4.28 -9.05
C ASN A 38 -14.65 5.64 -8.51
N ASP A 39 -14.79 5.89 -7.20
CA ASP A 39 -14.35 7.14 -6.58
C ASP A 39 -12.84 7.37 -6.77
N LEU A 40 -12.05 6.30 -6.66
CA LEU A 40 -10.60 6.29 -6.86
C LEU A 40 -10.17 6.23 -8.33
N SER A 41 -11.12 6.19 -9.28
CA SER A 41 -10.84 6.02 -10.71
C SER A 41 -9.98 4.78 -11.04
N ILE A 42 -10.18 3.70 -10.28
CA ILE A 42 -9.53 2.40 -10.50
C ILE A 42 -10.36 1.63 -11.52
N ASP A 43 -9.73 1.23 -12.62
CA ASP A 43 -10.36 0.35 -13.62
C ASP A 43 -10.53 -1.06 -13.06
N THR A 44 -11.78 -1.53 -12.99
CA THR A 44 -12.14 -2.86 -12.52
C THR A 44 -12.56 -3.79 -13.65
N SER A 45 -12.39 -3.39 -14.91
CA SER A 45 -12.78 -4.20 -16.08
C SER A 45 -11.81 -5.38 -16.34
N ASP A 46 -10.53 -5.21 -15.99
CA ASP A 46 -9.50 -6.25 -16.05
C ASP A 46 -9.21 -6.81 -14.65
N GLU A 47 -9.92 -7.89 -14.29
CA GLU A 47 -9.76 -8.56 -13.00
C GLU A 47 -8.34 -9.13 -12.79
N ALA A 48 -7.69 -9.60 -13.86
CA ALA A 48 -6.35 -10.18 -13.76
C ALA A 48 -5.32 -9.10 -13.41
N GLN A 49 -5.42 -7.94 -14.05
CA GLN A 49 -4.60 -6.78 -13.72
C GLN A 49 -4.90 -6.27 -12.31
N LEU A 50 -6.18 -6.17 -11.93
CA LEU A 50 -6.59 -5.77 -10.58
C LEU A 50 -5.97 -6.68 -9.51
N LEU A 51 -6.11 -8.00 -9.69
CA LEU A 51 -5.52 -9.00 -8.80
C LEU A 51 -4.01 -8.86 -8.69
N SER A 52 -3.32 -8.58 -9.79
CA SER A 52 -1.86 -8.43 -9.79
C SER A 52 -1.39 -7.33 -8.83
N TYR A 53 -2.11 -6.19 -8.79
CA TYR A 53 -1.75 -5.07 -7.91
C TYR A 53 -2.12 -5.33 -6.45
N PHE A 54 -3.30 -5.88 -6.18
CA PHE A 54 -3.83 -6.00 -4.81
C PHE A 54 -3.43 -7.30 -4.09
N SER A 55 -2.82 -8.26 -4.79
CA SER A 55 -2.35 -9.50 -4.15
C SER A 55 -0.88 -9.47 -3.73
N GLY A 56 -0.18 -8.34 -3.88
CA GLY A 56 1.25 -8.24 -3.58
C GLY A 56 2.13 -9.03 -4.56
N ASN A 57 1.75 -9.09 -5.85
CA ASN A 57 2.52 -9.79 -6.87
C ASN A 57 3.48 -8.83 -7.62
N PRO A 58 3.18 -8.19 -8.75
CA PRO A 58 4.04 -7.11 -9.22
C PRO A 58 3.79 -5.81 -8.45
N VAL A 59 4.85 -5.25 -7.88
CA VAL A 59 4.87 -3.83 -7.47
C VAL A 59 4.88 -2.99 -8.75
N PRO A 60 4.01 -1.97 -8.88
CA PRO A 60 4.04 -1.06 -10.03
C PRO A 60 5.42 -0.40 -10.21
N GLU A 61 5.85 -0.18 -11.45
CA GLU A 61 7.19 0.38 -11.73
C GLU A 61 7.43 1.77 -11.11
N ASN A 62 6.37 2.54 -10.89
CA ASN A 62 6.41 3.88 -10.29
C ASN A 62 6.16 3.90 -8.77
N ALA A 63 6.07 2.73 -8.13
CA ALA A 63 5.87 2.57 -6.69
C ALA A 63 7.19 2.35 -5.95
N SER A 64 7.30 2.89 -4.74
CA SER A 64 8.41 2.62 -3.81
C SER A 64 7.85 1.92 -2.58
N ALA A 65 7.87 0.59 -2.62
CA ALA A 65 7.32 -0.25 -1.55
C ALA A 65 8.15 -0.14 -0.26
N ILE A 66 7.49 0.26 0.83
CA ILE A 66 8.13 0.44 2.15
C ILE A 66 7.27 -0.15 3.27
N ALA A 67 7.94 -0.55 4.36
CA ALA A 67 7.32 -0.80 5.66
C ALA A 67 7.67 0.36 6.60
N THR A 68 6.67 0.93 7.27
CA THR A 68 6.88 2.05 8.18
C THR A 68 7.32 1.58 9.56
N ALA A 69 8.11 2.42 10.24
CA ALA A 69 8.48 2.24 11.63
C ALA A 69 7.61 3.14 12.51
N TYR A 70 7.09 2.58 13.61
CA TYR A 70 6.35 3.33 14.62
C TYR A 70 6.54 2.67 15.99
N ALA A 71 6.08 3.32 17.05
CA ALA A 71 6.12 2.82 18.43
C ALA A 71 4.74 2.97 19.07
N GLY A 72 4.52 2.39 20.24
CA GLY A 72 3.22 2.51 20.90
C GLY A 72 3.16 1.85 22.26
N HIS A 73 2.05 2.09 22.97
CA HIS A 73 1.76 1.40 24.22
C HIS A 73 0.91 0.17 23.95
N GLN A 74 1.37 -1.00 24.41
CA GLN A 74 0.61 -2.25 24.35
C GLN A 74 0.46 -2.81 25.77
N PHE A 75 -0.78 -3.14 26.15
CA PHE A 75 -1.09 -3.67 27.48
C PHE A 75 -0.51 -2.82 28.63
N GLY A 76 -0.56 -1.49 28.51
CA GLY A 76 -0.08 -0.54 29.51
C GLY A 76 1.43 -0.32 29.55
N ASN A 77 2.21 -0.99 28.69
CA ASN A 77 3.66 -0.83 28.62
C ASN A 77 4.08 -0.15 27.32
N PHE A 78 5.09 0.73 27.37
CA PHE A 78 5.66 1.33 26.17
C PHE A 78 6.52 0.30 25.41
N VAL A 79 6.21 0.10 24.14
CA VAL A 79 6.98 -0.72 23.22
C VAL A 79 7.73 0.23 22.28
N PRO A 80 9.06 0.35 22.42
CA PRO A 80 9.85 1.36 21.72
C PRO A 80 9.96 1.11 20.21
N GLN A 81 9.67 -0.10 19.75
CA GLN A 81 9.74 -0.46 18.34
C GLN A 81 8.60 -1.41 17.96
N LEU A 82 7.73 -0.90 17.09
CA LEU A 82 6.76 -1.63 16.30
C LEU A 82 7.04 -1.31 14.82
N GLY A 83 6.03 -1.42 13.96
CA GLY A 83 6.14 -1.13 12.54
C GLY A 83 5.15 -1.99 11.75
N ASP A 84 5.14 -1.77 10.45
CA ASP A 84 4.35 -2.57 9.52
C ASP A 84 4.95 -3.99 9.36
N GLY A 85 4.68 -4.86 10.33
CA GLY A 85 5.20 -6.23 10.31
C GLY A 85 4.51 -7.17 9.32
N ARG A 86 3.37 -6.74 8.75
CA ARG A 86 2.52 -7.54 7.84
C ARG A 86 1.81 -6.69 6.76
N ALA A 87 2.16 -5.42 6.64
CA ALA A 87 1.59 -4.49 5.68
C ALA A 87 2.74 -3.82 4.92
N ILE A 88 2.46 -3.31 3.73
CA ILE A 88 3.46 -2.61 2.91
C ILE A 88 2.77 -1.43 2.24
N LEU A 89 3.29 -0.23 2.49
CA LEU A 89 2.89 0.95 1.74
C LEU A 89 3.46 0.84 0.33
N ILE A 90 2.59 0.60 -0.65
CA ILE A 90 2.97 0.54 -2.07
C ILE A 90 3.16 1.95 -2.65
N GLY A 91 2.33 2.89 -2.24
CA GLY A 91 2.40 4.27 -2.68
C GLY A 91 1.13 5.05 -2.35
N GLU A 92 1.15 6.33 -2.71
CA GLU A 92 0.07 7.27 -2.47
C GLU A 92 -0.64 7.58 -3.78
N LEU A 93 -1.93 7.27 -3.90
CA LEU A 93 -2.69 7.59 -5.11
C LEU A 93 -3.07 9.07 -5.10
N LEU A 94 -2.80 9.75 -6.20
CA LEU A 94 -3.21 11.13 -6.41
C LEU A 94 -4.64 11.22 -6.93
N MET A 95 -5.50 11.88 -6.16
CA MET A 95 -6.86 12.20 -6.55
C MET A 95 -6.91 13.49 -7.37
N LYS A 96 -7.91 13.64 -8.25
CA LYS A 96 -8.10 14.83 -9.11
C LYS A 96 -8.46 16.11 -8.34
N GLN A 97 -8.83 16.01 -7.06
CA GLN A 97 -8.80 17.10 -6.08
C GLN A 97 -7.68 16.78 -5.09
N GLU A 98 -6.84 17.74 -4.73
CA GLU A 98 -5.63 17.56 -3.89
C GLU A 98 -5.94 16.91 -2.52
N SER A 99 -6.08 15.60 -2.51
CA SER A 99 -6.29 14.75 -1.34
C SER A 99 -5.51 13.47 -1.58
N SER A 100 -4.57 13.15 -0.70
CA SER A 100 -3.81 11.89 -0.76
C SER A 100 -4.56 10.80 0.00
N MET A 101 -4.62 9.60 -0.57
CA MET A 101 -5.11 8.39 0.11
C MET A 101 -4.01 7.33 0.12
N THR A 102 -3.74 6.78 1.30
CA THR A 102 -2.68 5.79 1.56
C THR A 102 -3.21 4.36 1.36
N PHE A 103 -2.50 3.53 0.60
CA PHE A 103 -2.81 2.11 0.38
C PHE A 103 -1.79 1.24 1.14
N ASN A 104 -2.29 0.42 2.08
CA ASN A 104 -1.50 -0.51 2.90
C ASN A 104 -1.65 -1.97 2.45
#